data_AF-A0A6V8QHF3-F1
#
_entry.id   AF-A0A6V8QHF3-F1
#
_cell.length_a   1.000
_cell.length_b   1.000
_cell.length_c   1.000
_cell.angle_alpha   90.00
_cell.angle_beta   90.00
_cell.angle_gamma   90.00
#
_symmetry.space_group_name_H-M   'P 1'
#
loop_
_entity.id
_entity.type
_entity.pdbx_description
1 polymer ?
#
loop_
_entity_poly.entity_id
_entity_poly.type
_entity_poly.pdbx_seq_one_letter_code
_entity_poly.pdbx_strand_id
1 'polypeptide(L)'
;MADSELASTSPSTKAVANVETTGEATAIIAETDLVTVLQQLLQDHELDQNFPQDILNRIRDFLDRQKSHDLATDLELARTLFEDYHEQRNLALNHSAYPEVRAVVDPTDDPTLPVATFRVFLLGTVFTVAGTAIQQFFSFRMPAINITTYVVQLLSMPLGVGMAKWLPCRQLAIKQWNFSLNPGRFNEKEHLLIAVMANVAFAGYMHGAYIASPIQVLSLDLFYGEKVLSNSATWQITTFIATQMLGYGCAGISRRFLVSPPSMIWPRPLANIALTKALHKDDAIKDAQNSVNGWNISRYRFFLICFWAMFVWYWIPNYIFQPFTLFNWPTWFSPSNVKLALIMGSTCGLGLNPLPTLDWNVSTYFGDPIVTPLFTLVNYASGMAFMGFIIAPIVYFKNAWHSGYLPINTNKVYDDSASLYDIRRILNANMTLNEEKYLAYSIPWLSSNQILKLGSFVMIYVAVPMQMLLWHHTRRRL
;
A
#
# COMPACT_ATOMS: atom_id res chain seq x y z
N MET A 1 -5.34 27.14 35.99
CA MET A 1 -6.46 27.24 36.96
C MET A 1 -7.22 25.94 36.84
N ALA A 2 -7.20 25.16 37.92
CA ALA A 2 -7.87 23.89 38.19
C ALA A 2 -7.41 22.64 37.41
N ASP A 3 -6.58 21.86 38.11
CA ASP A 3 -6.44 20.41 38.03
C ASP A 3 -7.78 19.68 38.15
N SER A 4 -7.91 18.52 37.49
CA SER A 4 -8.60 17.37 38.10
C SER A 4 -8.10 16.06 37.49
N GLU A 5 -7.47 15.27 38.33
CA GLU A 5 -7.11 13.88 38.14
C GLU A 5 -8.37 13.01 37.96
N LEU A 6 -8.33 12.08 37.02
CA LEU A 6 -9.20 10.90 37.03
C LEU A 6 -8.30 9.67 36.88
N ALA A 7 -7.88 9.18 38.05
CA ALA A 7 -7.24 7.90 38.22
C ALA A 7 -8.21 6.78 37.81
N SER A 8 -7.81 5.95 36.84
CA SER A 8 -8.36 4.61 36.65
C SER A 8 -7.27 3.62 37.01
N THR A 9 -7.56 2.83 38.04
CA THR A 9 -6.69 1.82 38.62
C THR A 9 -6.65 0.59 37.71
N SER A 10 -5.45 0.23 37.23
CA SER A 10 -5.17 -1.13 36.73
C SER A 10 -4.06 -1.73 37.60
N PRO A 11 -4.22 -2.95 38.12
CA PRO A 11 -3.19 -3.58 38.94
C PRO A 11 -2.26 -4.40 38.05
N SER A 12 -1.00 -3.96 37.88
CA SER A 12 0.17 -4.86 37.69
C SER A 12 1.51 -4.13 37.51
N THR A 13 1.58 -2.80 37.67
CA THR A 13 2.85 -2.06 37.53
C THR A 13 3.69 -2.04 38.81
N LYS A 14 4.03 -3.21 39.37
CA LYS A 14 5.08 -3.32 40.42
C LYS A 14 5.83 -4.65 40.29
N ALA A 15 6.79 -4.69 39.38
CA ALA A 15 8.00 -5.51 39.49
C ALA A 15 9.07 -4.95 38.54
N VAL A 16 9.67 -3.82 38.93
CA VAL A 16 10.92 -3.34 38.32
C VAL A 16 11.97 -3.42 39.42
N ALA A 17 12.84 -4.42 39.32
CA ALA A 17 14.12 -4.45 40.02
C ALA A 17 15.08 -5.35 39.24
N ASN A 18 16.13 -4.71 38.71
CA ASN A 18 17.47 -5.23 38.43
C ASN A 18 17.60 -6.67 37.93
N VAL A 19 17.92 -6.81 36.64
CA VAL A 19 18.76 -7.93 36.18
C VAL A 19 19.98 -7.30 35.52
N GLU A 20 20.96 -6.97 36.35
CA GLU A 20 22.34 -6.72 35.92
C GLU A 20 22.99 -8.05 35.52
N THR A 21 23.70 -7.99 34.41
CA THR A 21 24.66 -8.96 33.88
C THR A 21 25.54 -9.58 34.97
N THR A 22 25.23 -10.81 35.39
CA THR A 22 26.17 -11.69 36.08
C THR A 22 25.91 -13.14 35.64
N GLY A 23 26.98 -13.89 35.41
CA GLY A 23 27.02 -15.19 34.74
C GLY A 23 26.44 -16.37 35.54
N GLU A 24 25.26 -16.20 36.14
CA GLU A 24 24.50 -17.22 36.87
C GLU A 24 23.11 -17.50 36.26
N ALA A 25 22.84 -17.02 35.03
CA ALA A 25 21.57 -17.24 34.33
C ALA A 25 21.39 -18.67 33.74
N THR A 26 22.25 -19.62 34.10
CA THR A 26 22.04 -21.06 33.86
C THR A 26 21.41 -21.74 35.07
N ALA A 27 20.44 -21.08 35.72
CA ALA A 27 19.58 -21.72 36.68
C ALA A 27 18.40 -22.33 35.92
N ILE A 28 18.30 -23.65 36.01
CA ILE A 28 17.23 -24.50 35.50
C ILE A 28 15.89 -23.79 35.69
N ILE A 29 15.32 -23.29 34.60
CA ILE A 29 13.94 -22.83 34.57
C ILE A 29 13.13 -24.06 34.91
N ALA A 30 12.28 -23.97 35.95
CA ALA A 30 11.31 -25.02 36.19
C ALA A 30 10.51 -25.18 34.89
N GLU A 31 10.47 -26.39 34.34
CA GLU A 31 9.86 -26.69 33.02
C GLU A 31 8.46 -26.07 32.88
N THR A 32 7.72 -25.96 33.99
CA THR A 32 6.43 -25.28 34.10
C THR A 32 6.45 -23.78 33.75
N ASP A 33 7.51 -23.06 34.10
CA ASP A 33 7.65 -21.62 33.86
C ASP A 33 7.96 -21.34 32.38
N LEU A 34 8.86 -22.14 31.77
CA LEU A 34 9.14 -22.08 30.33
C LEU A 34 7.88 -22.32 29.50
N VAL A 35 7.13 -23.36 29.84
CA VAL A 35 5.90 -23.74 29.12
C VAL A 35 4.85 -22.64 29.20
N THR A 36 4.70 -22.02 30.37
CA THR A 36 3.77 -20.89 30.56
C THR A 36 4.17 -19.70 29.70
N VAL A 37 5.47 -19.37 29.67
CA VAL A 37 6.01 -18.27 28.87
C VAL A 37 5.84 -18.52 27.37
N LEU A 38 6.14 -19.74 26.89
CA LEU A 38 5.97 -20.11 25.49
C LEU A 38 4.50 -20.15 25.07
N GLN A 39 3.60 -20.59 25.95
CA GLN A 39 2.15 -20.50 25.73
C GLN A 39 1.69 -19.05 25.61
N GLN A 40 2.19 -18.16 26.46
CA GLN A 40 1.87 -16.75 26.39
C GLN A 40 2.39 -16.10 25.10
N LEU A 41 3.64 -16.36 24.72
CA LEU A 41 4.19 -15.84 23.46
C LEU A 41 3.40 -16.36 22.25
N LEU A 42 3.04 -17.65 22.25
CA LEU A 42 2.19 -18.22 21.22
C LEU A 42 0.84 -17.50 21.20
N GLN A 43 0.17 -17.31 22.34
CA GLN A 43 -1.14 -16.64 22.41
C GLN A 43 -1.11 -15.17 21.94
N ASP A 44 -0.03 -14.46 22.25
CA ASP A 44 0.16 -13.05 21.88
C ASP A 44 0.37 -12.89 20.37
N HIS A 45 1.10 -13.83 19.74
CA HIS A 45 1.54 -13.74 18.34
C HIS A 45 0.93 -14.78 17.38
N GLU A 46 0.03 -15.66 17.85
CA GLU A 46 -0.54 -16.77 17.05
C GLU A 46 -1.12 -16.30 15.72
N LEU A 47 -1.73 -15.11 15.74
CA LEU A 47 -2.43 -14.55 14.60
C LEU A 47 -1.66 -13.41 13.91
N ASP A 48 -0.43 -13.16 14.35
CA ASP A 48 0.45 -12.17 13.74
C ASP A 48 1.19 -12.80 12.56
N GLN A 49 0.73 -12.48 11.36
CA GLN A 49 1.32 -12.99 10.12
C GLN A 49 2.75 -12.48 9.87
N ASN A 50 3.13 -11.36 10.47
CA ASN A 50 4.45 -10.76 10.29
C ASN A 50 5.47 -11.28 11.31
N PHE A 51 5.01 -11.94 12.37
CA PHE A 51 5.92 -12.54 13.35
C PHE A 51 6.62 -13.77 12.75
N PRO A 52 7.88 -14.06 13.11
CA PRO A 52 8.61 -15.23 12.60
C PRO A 52 7.84 -16.54 12.81
N GLN A 53 7.27 -17.08 11.72
CA GLN A 53 6.40 -18.26 11.77
C GLN A 53 7.16 -19.54 12.14
N ASP A 54 8.44 -19.62 11.81
CA ASP A 54 9.30 -20.76 12.19
C ASP A 54 9.36 -20.95 13.71
N ILE A 55 9.51 -19.85 14.45
CA ILE A 55 9.54 -19.85 15.92
C ILE A 55 8.18 -20.30 16.47
N LEU A 56 7.07 -19.74 15.97
CA LEU A 56 5.72 -20.11 16.42
C LEU A 56 5.39 -21.59 16.15
N ASN A 57 5.81 -22.12 15.00
CA ASN A 57 5.60 -23.52 14.65
C ASN A 57 6.42 -24.44 15.56
N ARG A 58 7.70 -24.12 15.81
CA ARG A 58 8.54 -24.88 16.75
C ARG A 58 7.98 -24.87 18.17
N ILE A 59 7.43 -23.73 18.62
CA ILE A 59 6.75 -23.62 19.91
C ILE A 59 5.50 -24.50 19.95
N ARG A 60 4.67 -24.47 18.90
CA ARG A 60 3.46 -25.29 18.81
C ARG A 60 3.80 -26.79 18.87
N ASP A 61 4.79 -27.21 18.08
CA ASP A 61 5.26 -28.59 18.04
C ASP A 61 5.79 -29.04 19.41
N PHE A 62 6.53 -28.18 20.10
CA PHE A 62 7.03 -28.44 21.46
C PHE A 62 5.87 -28.59 22.46
N LEU A 63 4.91 -27.67 22.47
CA LEU A 63 3.75 -27.72 23.37
C LEU A 63 2.84 -28.93 23.11
N ASP A 64 2.72 -29.38 21.86
CA ASP A 64 1.93 -30.56 21.50
C ASP A 64 2.65 -31.86 21.89
N ARG A 65 3.98 -31.94 21.71
CA ARG A 65 4.80 -33.08 22.17
C ARG A 65 4.80 -33.21 23.69
N GLN A 66 4.89 -32.09 24.41
CA GLN A 66 4.82 -32.07 25.86
C GLN A 66 3.51 -32.67 26.38
N LYS A 67 2.37 -32.36 25.74
CA LYS A 67 1.06 -32.95 26.07
C LYS A 67 1.00 -34.47 25.83
N SER A 68 1.84 -34.99 24.92
CA SER A 68 1.90 -36.42 24.59
C SER A 68 2.87 -37.25 25.46
N HIS A 69 3.53 -36.64 26.46
CA HIS A 69 4.47 -37.31 27.39
C HIS A 69 5.71 -37.96 26.76
N ASP A 70 6.14 -37.53 25.58
CA ASP A 70 7.34 -38.04 24.89
C ASP A 70 8.60 -37.24 25.31
N LEU A 71 8.97 -37.33 26.60
CA LEU A 71 9.75 -36.30 27.30
C LEU A 71 11.30 -36.40 27.17
N ALA A 72 11.85 -37.46 26.57
CA ALA A 72 13.29 -37.71 26.63
C ALA A 72 14.11 -36.97 25.54
N THR A 73 13.45 -36.38 24.53
CA THR A 73 14.10 -35.84 23.32
C THR A 73 14.10 -34.31 23.23
N ASP A 74 13.46 -33.62 24.19
CA ASP A 74 13.06 -32.22 24.02
C ASP A 74 13.86 -31.19 24.84
N LEU A 75 14.89 -31.62 25.60
CA LEU A 75 15.68 -30.68 26.42
C LEU A 75 16.50 -29.69 25.57
N GLU A 76 17.03 -30.14 24.43
CA GLU A 76 17.76 -29.28 23.50
C GLU A 76 16.82 -28.31 22.78
N LEU A 77 15.66 -28.80 22.30
CA LEU A 77 14.63 -27.96 21.69
C LEU A 77 14.11 -26.91 22.69
N ALA A 78 13.81 -27.30 23.92
CA ALA A 78 13.38 -26.39 24.99
C ALA A 78 14.41 -25.27 25.26
N ARG A 79 15.71 -25.60 25.27
CA ARG A 79 16.78 -24.61 25.40
C ARG A 79 16.81 -23.64 24.23
N THR A 80 16.76 -24.15 22.99
CA THR A 80 16.75 -23.28 21.81
C THR A 80 15.54 -22.36 21.78
N LEU A 81 14.35 -22.85 22.15
CA LEU A 81 13.13 -22.05 22.23
C LEU A 81 13.18 -20.98 23.32
N PHE A 82 13.84 -21.28 24.45
CA PHE A 82 14.05 -20.30 25.50
C PHE A 82 15.02 -19.19 25.06
N GLU A 83 16.10 -19.55 24.38
CA GLU A 83 17.04 -18.60 23.79
C GLU A 83 16.33 -17.72 22.74
N ASP A 84 15.58 -18.33 21.81
CA ASP A 84 14.77 -17.64 20.81
C ASP A 84 13.77 -16.67 21.48
N TYR A 85 13.10 -17.10 22.55
CA TYR A 85 12.19 -16.24 23.33
C TYR A 85 12.91 -15.03 23.93
N HIS A 86 14.06 -15.24 24.57
CA HIS A 86 14.84 -14.15 25.14
C HIS A 86 15.38 -13.20 24.07
N GLU A 87 15.80 -13.71 22.92
CA GLU A 87 16.17 -12.88 21.79
C GLU A 87 14.99 -12.04 21.31
N GLN A 88 13.81 -12.63 21.09
CA GLN A 88 12.62 -11.89 20.65
C GLN A 88 12.19 -10.83 21.66
N ARG A 89 12.25 -11.13 22.96
CA ARG A 89 11.97 -10.15 24.02
C ARG A 89 12.98 -9.00 24.01
N ASN A 90 14.27 -9.31 23.87
CA ASN A 90 15.31 -8.29 23.77
C ASN A 90 15.13 -7.42 22.51
N LEU A 91 14.74 -8.03 21.39
CA LEU A 91 14.43 -7.34 20.15
C LEU A 91 13.19 -6.47 20.29
N ALA A 92 12.15 -6.88 21.01
CA ALA A 92 10.96 -6.07 21.24
C ALA A 92 11.22 -4.85 22.15
N LEU A 93 12.17 -4.96 23.08
CA LEU A 93 12.52 -3.87 24.00
C LEU A 93 13.51 -2.87 23.39
N ASN A 94 14.55 -3.37 22.71
CA ASN A 94 15.66 -2.55 22.23
C ASN A 94 15.60 -2.27 20.73
N HIS A 95 14.72 -2.97 19.99
CA HIS A 95 14.59 -2.83 18.54
C HIS A 95 13.15 -3.14 18.09
N SER A 96 12.96 -3.68 16.88
CA SER A 96 11.67 -4.17 16.41
C SER A 96 11.67 -5.70 16.46
N ALA A 97 10.57 -6.32 16.88
CA ALA A 97 10.41 -7.78 16.79
C ALA A 97 10.40 -8.27 15.31
N TYR A 98 10.11 -7.37 14.37
CA TYR A 98 9.94 -7.71 12.95
C TYR A 98 11.23 -7.53 12.15
N PRO A 99 11.78 -8.59 11.54
CA PRO A 99 13.04 -8.53 10.78
C PRO A 99 13.04 -7.49 9.66
N GLU A 100 11.92 -7.34 8.96
CA GLU A 100 11.76 -6.41 7.82
C GLU A 100 11.89 -4.95 8.26
N VAL A 101 11.37 -4.64 9.45
CA VAL A 101 11.51 -3.30 10.05
C VAL A 101 12.96 -3.08 10.47
N ARG A 102 13.58 -4.07 11.14
CA ARG A 102 14.99 -3.97 11.57
C ARG A 102 15.96 -3.79 10.42
N ALA A 103 15.67 -4.38 9.26
CA ALA A 103 16.53 -4.28 8.09
C ALA A 103 16.64 -2.85 7.54
N VAL A 104 15.65 -1.98 7.81
CA VAL A 104 15.54 -0.67 7.17
C VAL A 104 15.36 0.49 8.14
N VAL A 105 14.92 0.27 9.38
CA VAL A 105 14.71 1.30 10.41
C VAL A 105 15.75 1.14 11.52
N ASP A 106 16.35 2.24 11.98
CA ASP A 106 17.30 2.20 13.09
C ASP A 106 16.52 2.27 14.40
N PRO A 107 16.99 1.62 15.48
CA PRO A 107 16.27 1.61 16.76
C PRO A 107 16.29 2.96 17.48
N THR A 108 17.22 3.86 17.09
CA THR A 108 17.43 5.15 17.73
C THR A 108 17.17 6.29 16.76
N ASP A 109 16.63 7.39 17.26
CA ASP A 109 16.39 8.63 16.51
C ASP A 109 17.20 9.79 17.11
N ASP A 110 17.71 10.69 16.27
CA ASP A 110 18.31 11.95 16.69
C ASP A 110 17.26 13.10 16.61
N PRO A 111 16.68 13.54 17.73
CA PRO A 111 15.65 14.57 17.74
C PRO A 111 16.18 15.98 17.41
N THR A 112 17.50 16.17 17.35
CA THR A 112 18.11 17.48 17.08
C THR A 112 18.19 17.83 15.60
N LEU A 113 18.03 16.83 14.72
CA LEU A 113 18.10 17.03 13.27
C LEU A 113 16.96 17.94 12.78
N PRO A 114 17.26 18.97 11.95
CA PRO A 114 16.23 19.85 11.42
C PRO A 114 15.36 19.11 10.40
N VAL A 115 14.04 19.28 10.48
CA VAL A 115 13.07 18.57 9.60
C VAL A 115 12.30 19.54 8.71
N ALA A 116 11.59 20.51 9.28
CA ALA A 116 10.75 21.45 8.54
C ALA A 116 11.53 22.70 8.12
N THR A 117 12.41 22.56 7.13
CA THR A 117 13.32 23.64 6.69
C THR A 117 12.84 24.29 5.40
N PHE A 118 13.41 25.45 5.05
CA PHE A 118 13.08 26.16 3.81
C PHE A 118 13.24 25.27 2.56
N ARG A 119 14.32 24.46 2.51
CA ARG A 119 14.57 23.54 1.39
C ARG A 119 13.48 22.48 1.25
N VAL A 120 12.93 21.98 2.35
CA VAL A 120 11.82 21.01 2.32
C VAL A 120 10.57 21.64 1.76
N PHE A 121 10.19 22.83 2.22
CA PHE A 121 9.01 23.51 1.70
C PHE A 121 9.18 23.91 0.22
N LEU A 122 10.36 24.36 -0.19
CA LEU A 122 10.63 24.70 -1.58
C LEU A 122 10.58 23.47 -2.49
N LEU A 123 11.41 22.45 -2.21
CA LEU A 123 11.49 21.24 -3.03
C LEU A 123 10.17 20.46 -2.97
N GLY A 124 9.61 20.27 -1.77
CA GLY A 124 8.35 19.58 -1.55
C GLY A 124 7.20 20.22 -2.33
N THR A 125 7.05 21.55 -2.30
CA THR A 125 6.03 22.25 -3.08
C THR A 125 6.27 22.12 -4.58
N VAL A 126 7.52 22.28 -5.05
CA VAL A 126 7.85 22.16 -6.48
C VAL A 126 7.52 20.75 -7.00
N PHE A 127 7.97 19.70 -6.31
CA PHE A 127 7.67 18.31 -6.68
C PHE A 127 6.18 17.99 -6.56
N THR A 128 5.49 18.55 -5.56
CA THR A 128 4.05 18.38 -5.41
C THR A 128 3.28 18.97 -6.59
N VAL A 129 3.59 20.21 -6.99
CA VAL A 129 2.93 20.88 -8.12
C VAL A 129 3.24 20.16 -9.43
N ALA A 130 4.52 19.90 -9.70
CA ALA A 130 4.94 19.23 -10.93
C ALA A 130 4.40 17.80 -11.02
N GLY A 131 4.53 17.02 -9.94
CA GLY A 131 4.05 15.64 -9.89
C GLY A 131 2.53 15.55 -10.05
N THR A 132 1.77 16.41 -9.38
CA THR A 132 0.30 16.46 -9.53
C THR A 132 -0.10 16.82 -10.97
N ALA A 133 0.58 17.79 -11.59
CA ALA A 133 0.29 18.17 -12.98
C ALA A 133 0.55 17.01 -13.95
N ILE A 134 1.68 16.32 -13.82
CA ILE A 134 2.03 15.18 -14.67
C ILE A 134 1.05 14.02 -14.44
N GLN A 135 0.74 13.72 -13.17
CA GLN A 135 -0.20 12.66 -12.80
C GLN A 135 -1.59 12.92 -13.38
N GLN A 136 -2.07 14.16 -13.32
CA GLN A 136 -3.35 14.57 -13.89
C GLN A 136 -3.35 14.46 -15.41
N PHE A 137 -2.26 14.86 -16.07
CA PHE A 137 -2.11 14.74 -17.52
C PHE A 137 -2.18 13.28 -17.99
N PHE A 138 -1.49 12.36 -17.32
CA PHE A 138 -1.50 10.94 -17.68
C PHE A 138 -2.74 10.17 -17.19
N SER A 139 -3.61 10.78 -16.39
CA SER A 139 -4.81 10.13 -15.85
C SER A 139 -5.80 9.66 -16.93
N PHE A 140 -5.80 10.32 -18.10
CA PHE A 140 -6.63 9.95 -19.25
C PHE A 140 -6.06 8.80 -20.09
N ARG A 141 -4.81 8.40 -19.85
CA ARG A 141 -4.17 7.27 -20.57
C ARG A 141 -4.58 5.95 -19.94
N MET A 142 -4.79 4.92 -20.77
CA MET A 142 -5.01 3.55 -20.32
C MET A 142 -3.93 2.63 -20.92
N PRO A 143 -3.08 1.96 -20.11
CA PRO A 143 -2.98 2.07 -18.66
C PRO A 143 -2.38 3.44 -18.24
N ALA A 144 -2.83 3.94 -17.08
CA ALA A 144 -2.36 5.20 -16.53
C ALA A 144 -0.89 5.09 -16.13
N ILE A 145 -0.11 6.15 -16.39
CA ILE A 145 1.28 6.26 -15.95
C ILE A 145 1.28 7.03 -14.63
N ASN A 146 1.91 6.47 -13.60
CA ASN A 146 1.95 7.07 -12.26
C ASN A 146 3.38 7.41 -11.85
N ILE A 147 3.58 8.57 -11.24
CA ILE A 147 4.86 8.94 -10.64
C ILE A 147 4.85 8.48 -9.18
N THR A 148 5.88 7.74 -8.79
CA THR A 148 6.04 7.25 -7.42
C THR A 148 6.88 8.21 -6.58
N THR A 149 6.77 8.08 -5.25
CA THR A 149 7.61 8.82 -4.29
C THR A 149 9.10 8.56 -4.48
N TYR A 150 9.47 7.38 -4.99
CA TYR A 150 10.87 7.01 -5.24
C TYR A 150 11.55 7.96 -6.24
N VAL A 151 10.83 8.40 -7.29
CA VAL A 151 11.36 9.38 -8.26
C VAL A 151 11.65 10.71 -7.55
N VAL A 152 10.76 11.14 -6.67
CA VAL A 152 10.97 12.37 -5.88
C VAL A 152 12.17 12.23 -4.96
N GLN A 153 12.36 11.09 -4.29
CA GLN A 153 13.54 10.86 -3.46
C GLN A 153 14.83 10.89 -4.30
N LEU A 154 14.85 10.24 -5.45
CA LEU A 154 16.02 10.23 -6.32
C LEU A 154 16.39 11.62 -6.85
N LEU A 155 15.39 12.42 -7.24
CA LEU A 155 15.61 13.76 -7.80
C LEU A 155 15.85 14.83 -6.73
N SER A 156 15.21 14.71 -5.56
CA SER A 156 15.36 15.70 -4.49
C SER A 156 16.69 15.54 -3.74
N MET A 157 17.34 14.38 -3.75
CA MET A 157 18.66 14.20 -3.16
C MET A 157 19.71 15.17 -3.73
N PRO A 158 20.08 15.15 -5.04
CA PRO A 158 21.11 16.03 -5.57
C PRO A 158 20.74 17.51 -5.43
N LEU A 159 19.44 17.84 -5.55
CA LEU A 159 18.95 19.20 -5.35
C LEU A 159 19.08 19.66 -3.89
N GLY A 160 18.73 18.81 -2.93
CA GLY A 160 18.83 19.08 -1.50
C GLY A 160 20.28 19.27 -1.05
N VAL A 161 21.19 18.41 -1.52
CA VAL A 161 22.63 18.55 -1.29
C VAL A 161 23.18 19.81 -1.95
N GLY A 162 22.77 20.11 -3.19
CA GLY A 162 23.14 21.35 -3.89
C GLY A 162 22.69 22.59 -3.13
N MET A 163 21.44 22.62 -2.65
CA MET A 163 20.90 23.70 -1.81
C MET A 163 21.66 23.81 -0.49
N ALA A 164 22.00 22.70 0.16
CA ALA A 164 22.81 22.72 1.38
C ALA A 164 24.24 23.26 1.15
N LYS A 165 24.77 23.16 -0.07
CA LYS A 165 26.08 23.70 -0.44
C LYS A 165 26.04 25.20 -0.83
N TRP A 166 24.95 25.65 -1.45
CA TRP A 166 24.87 26.99 -2.03
C TRP A 166 24.04 28.00 -1.24
N LEU A 167 23.07 27.54 -0.43
CA LEU A 167 22.25 28.47 0.35
C LEU A 167 23.03 29.05 1.55
N PRO A 168 22.82 30.33 1.87
CA PRO A 168 23.49 30.98 2.98
C PRO A 168 23.00 30.43 4.32
N CYS A 169 23.93 30.09 5.21
CA CYS A 169 23.64 29.64 6.58
C CYS A 169 23.27 30.78 7.55
N ARG A 170 22.96 31.98 7.03
CA ARG A 170 22.65 33.14 7.86
C ARG A 170 21.30 32.95 8.54
N GLN A 171 21.25 33.23 9.84
CA GLN A 171 19.99 33.31 10.57
C GLN A 171 19.30 34.63 10.22
N LEU A 172 18.08 34.54 9.67
CA LEU A 172 17.22 35.67 9.39
C LEU A 172 16.19 35.77 10.52
N ALA A 173 16.21 36.89 11.24
CA ALA A 173 15.23 37.20 12.26
C ALA A 173 14.12 38.05 11.65
N ILE A 174 12.90 37.51 11.53
CA ILE A 174 11.68 38.26 11.19
C ILE A 174 10.83 38.34 12.46
N LYS A 175 10.85 39.51 13.12
CA LYS A 175 10.15 39.76 14.40
C LYS A 175 10.52 38.72 15.47
N GLN A 176 9.59 37.85 15.85
CA GLN A 176 9.79 36.80 16.87
C GLN A 176 10.29 35.47 16.28
N TRP A 177 10.43 35.39 14.94
CA TRP A 177 10.78 34.16 14.23
C TRP A 177 12.22 34.23 13.72
N ASN A 178 13.08 33.36 14.25
CA ASN A 178 14.42 33.16 13.73
C ASN A 178 14.39 31.93 12.81
N PHE A 179 14.69 32.10 11.52
CA PHE A 179 14.83 30.97 10.60
C PHE A 179 16.11 31.08 9.78
N SER A 180 16.70 29.93 9.47
CA SER A 180 17.84 29.85 8.55
C SER A 180 17.36 29.26 7.23
N LEU A 181 17.85 29.80 6.12
CA LEU A 181 17.65 29.20 4.79
C LEU A 181 18.43 27.88 4.65
N ASN A 182 19.52 27.74 5.40
CA ASN A 182 20.36 26.56 5.42
C ASN A 182 20.81 26.22 6.85
N PRO A 183 20.08 25.34 7.56
CA PRO A 183 20.41 24.99 8.94
C PRO A 183 21.59 24.00 9.06
N GLY A 184 22.07 23.44 7.95
CA GLY A 184 23.17 22.47 7.95
C GLY A 184 23.13 21.51 6.76
N ARG A 185 23.83 20.38 6.86
CA ARG A 185 23.80 19.32 5.82
C ARG A 185 22.35 18.88 5.55
N PHE A 186 22.06 18.52 4.30
CA PHE A 186 20.80 17.90 3.94
C PHE A 186 20.72 16.52 4.59
N ASN A 187 19.70 16.29 5.42
CA ASN A 187 19.57 15.06 6.20
C ASN A 187 18.38 14.20 5.73
N GLU A 188 18.37 12.97 6.21
CA GLU A 188 17.37 11.96 5.84
C GLU A 188 15.93 12.35 6.22
N LYS A 189 15.70 13.09 7.30
CA LYS A 189 14.35 13.48 7.75
C LYS A 189 13.76 14.53 6.84
N GLU A 190 14.57 15.48 6.39
CA GLU A 190 14.15 16.47 5.41
C GLU A 190 13.83 15.82 4.08
N HIS A 191 14.69 14.90 3.66
CA HIS A 191 14.48 14.13 2.45
C HIS A 191 13.20 13.30 2.49
N LEU A 192 12.95 12.63 3.61
CA LEU A 192 11.74 11.85 3.82
C LEU A 192 10.49 12.74 3.89
N LEU A 193 10.57 13.93 4.50
CA LEU A 193 9.44 14.87 4.53
C LEU A 193 9.06 15.38 3.14
N ILE A 194 10.04 15.63 2.25
CA ILE A 194 9.78 15.94 0.83
C ILE A 194 9.02 14.77 0.17
N ALA A 195 9.44 13.53 0.42
CA ALA A 195 8.78 12.35 -0.11
C ALA A 195 7.35 12.18 0.44
N VAL A 196 7.10 12.49 1.72
CA VAL A 196 5.77 12.50 2.33
C VAL A 196 4.87 13.56 1.68
N MET A 197 5.37 14.78 1.45
CA MET A 197 4.61 15.82 0.74
C MET A 197 4.17 15.35 -0.65
N ALA A 198 5.09 14.74 -1.41
CA ALA A 198 4.77 14.16 -2.72
C ALA A 198 3.80 12.98 -2.62
N ASN A 199 3.95 12.12 -1.60
CA ASN A 199 3.08 10.97 -1.39
C ASN A 199 1.62 11.38 -1.24
N VAL A 200 1.41 12.37 -0.38
CA VAL A 200 0.11 12.93 -0.04
C VAL A 200 -0.52 13.64 -1.25
N ALA A 201 0.29 14.22 -2.14
CA ALA A 201 -0.19 14.95 -3.29
C ALA A 201 -0.61 14.06 -4.47
N PHE A 202 0.21 13.08 -4.86
CA PHE A 202 -0.01 12.34 -6.10
C PHE A 202 0.38 10.85 -6.11
N ALA A 203 1.04 10.31 -5.08
CA ALA A 203 1.60 8.95 -5.14
C ALA A 203 0.63 7.81 -4.77
N GLY A 204 -0.68 8.04 -4.90
CA GLY A 204 -1.72 7.03 -4.73
C GLY A 204 -1.97 6.24 -6.02
N TYR A 205 -2.28 4.94 -5.89
CA TYR A 205 -2.62 4.06 -7.03
C TYR A 205 -3.91 4.49 -7.77
N MET A 206 -4.67 5.42 -7.23
CA MET A 206 -5.90 5.94 -7.82
C MET A 206 -5.86 7.47 -7.81
N HIS A 207 -5.59 8.04 -8.98
CA HIS A 207 -5.88 9.42 -9.42
C HIS A 207 -5.89 10.51 -8.33
N GLY A 208 -4.71 11.00 -7.92
CA GLY A 208 -4.56 12.27 -7.19
C GLY A 208 -5.62 12.53 -6.10
N ALA A 209 -6.17 13.73 -6.07
CA ALA A 209 -7.31 14.03 -5.21
C ALA A 209 -8.60 13.46 -5.79
N TYR A 210 -9.42 12.83 -4.94
CA TYR A 210 -10.66 12.17 -5.33
C TYR A 210 -11.57 13.05 -6.19
N ILE A 211 -11.71 14.35 -5.87
CA ILE A 211 -12.59 15.28 -6.59
C ILE A 211 -12.18 15.52 -8.05
N ALA A 212 -10.94 15.20 -8.43
CA ALA A 212 -10.45 15.41 -9.78
C ALA A 212 -11.27 14.62 -10.82
N SER A 213 -11.64 13.36 -10.53
CA SER A 213 -12.42 12.55 -11.48
C SER A 213 -13.88 12.99 -11.62
N PRO A 214 -14.64 13.37 -10.56
CA PRO A 214 -15.93 14.04 -10.71
C PRO A 214 -15.86 15.33 -11.53
N ILE A 215 -14.85 16.19 -11.33
CA ILE A 215 -14.68 17.42 -12.12
C ILE A 215 -14.51 17.09 -13.61
N GLN A 216 -13.65 16.10 -13.92
CA GLN A 216 -13.45 15.63 -15.30
C GLN A 216 -14.76 15.11 -15.92
N VAL A 217 -15.49 14.25 -15.19
CA VAL A 217 -16.75 13.65 -15.66
C VAL A 217 -17.84 14.71 -15.86
N LEU A 218 -17.93 15.71 -14.98
CA LEU A 218 -18.87 16.83 -15.13
C LEU A 218 -18.52 17.68 -16.36
N SER A 219 -17.23 17.99 -16.55
CA SER A 219 -16.77 18.91 -17.60
C SER A 219 -16.81 18.30 -19.00
N LEU A 220 -16.49 17.02 -19.16
CA LEU A 220 -16.32 16.39 -20.47
C LEU A 220 -17.65 16.24 -21.22
N ASP A 221 -17.64 16.57 -22.52
CA ASP A 221 -18.82 16.50 -23.37
C ASP A 221 -19.28 15.07 -23.70
N LEU A 222 -18.39 14.10 -23.52
CA LEU A 222 -18.72 12.69 -23.61
C LEU A 222 -19.67 12.24 -22.49
N PHE A 223 -19.66 12.94 -21.35
CA PHE A 223 -20.47 12.62 -20.18
C PHE A 223 -21.52 13.72 -19.97
N TYR A 224 -21.36 14.54 -18.93
CA TYR A 224 -22.36 15.56 -18.58
C TYR A 224 -22.21 16.85 -19.41
N GLY A 225 -21.00 17.24 -19.79
CA GLY A 225 -20.70 18.52 -20.47
C GLY A 225 -21.22 19.76 -19.73
N GLU A 226 -21.30 19.69 -18.42
CA GLU A 226 -21.60 20.83 -17.57
C GLU A 226 -20.36 21.72 -17.55
N LYS A 227 -20.50 23.01 -17.91
CA LYS A 227 -19.36 23.95 -17.97
C LYS A 227 -19.43 25.09 -16.97
N VAL A 228 -20.55 25.31 -16.27
CA VAL A 228 -20.72 26.44 -15.34
C VAL A 228 -20.13 26.08 -13.99
N LEU A 229 -20.58 24.98 -13.40
CA LEU A 229 -20.07 24.47 -12.13
C LEU A 229 -18.66 23.89 -12.30
N SER A 230 -18.44 23.09 -13.34
CA SER A 230 -17.15 22.42 -13.54
C SER A 230 -16.01 23.39 -13.81
N ASN A 231 -16.24 24.56 -14.41
CA ASN A 231 -15.22 25.59 -14.63
C ASN A 231 -15.10 26.60 -13.46
N SER A 232 -15.96 26.50 -12.45
CA SER A 232 -15.91 27.39 -11.29
C SER A 232 -14.72 27.06 -10.40
N ALA A 233 -13.69 27.90 -10.45
CA ALA A 233 -12.48 27.74 -9.63
C ALA A 233 -12.81 27.71 -8.12
N THR A 234 -13.74 28.56 -7.66
CA THR A 234 -14.16 28.59 -6.26
C THR A 234 -14.77 27.27 -5.82
N TRP A 235 -15.64 26.67 -6.66
CA TRP A 235 -16.24 25.38 -6.36
C TRP A 235 -15.17 24.28 -6.35
N GLN A 236 -14.34 24.21 -7.40
CA GLN A 236 -13.25 23.22 -7.47
C GLN A 236 -12.35 23.29 -6.23
N ILE A 237 -11.84 24.47 -5.87
CA ILE A 237 -10.93 24.65 -4.74
C ILE A 237 -11.63 24.31 -3.41
N THR A 238 -12.84 24.80 -3.20
CA THR A 238 -13.58 24.56 -1.95
C THR A 238 -13.91 23.08 -1.77
N THR A 239 -14.42 22.43 -2.82
CA THR A 239 -14.74 20.99 -2.76
C THR A 239 -13.47 20.14 -2.67
N PHE A 240 -12.37 20.55 -3.30
CA PHE A 240 -11.07 19.92 -3.13
C PHE A 240 -10.61 19.97 -1.67
N ILE A 241 -10.60 21.15 -1.05
CA ILE A 241 -10.20 21.29 0.36
C ILE A 241 -11.14 20.46 1.26
N ALA A 242 -12.46 20.57 1.06
CA ALA A 242 -13.43 19.83 1.86
C ALA A 242 -13.23 18.30 1.81
N THR A 243 -13.06 17.74 0.60
CA THR A 243 -12.87 16.30 0.42
C THR A 243 -11.54 15.81 0.99
N GLN A 244 -10.45 16.57 0.83
CA GLN A 244 -9.16 16.21 1.41
C GLN A 244 -9.17 16.31 2.94
N MET A 245 -9.78 17.35 3.52
CA MET A 245 -9.89 17.50 4.98
C MET A 245 -10.71 16.38 5.61
N LEU A 246 -11.78 15.92 4.95
CA LEU A 246 -12.55 14.75 5.37
C LEU A 246 -11.64 13.51 5.45
N GLY A 247 -10.88 13.24 4.38
CA GLY A 247 -9.94 12.12 4.33
C GLY A 247 -8.89 12.16 5.44
N TYR A 248 -8.24 13.31 5.65
CA TYR A 248 -7.25 13.46 6.72
C TYR A 248 -7.87 13.37 8.12
N GLY A 249 -9.10 13.85 8.31
CA GLY A 249 -9.85 13.69 9.56
C GLY A 249 -10.05 12.21 9.91
N CYS A 250 -10.53 11.42 8.95
CA CYS A 250 -10.70 9.97 9.10
C CYS A 250 -9.36 9.25 9.34
N ALA A 251 -8.29 9.64 8.64
CA ALA A 251 -6.96 9.10 8.84
C ALA A 251 -6.43 9.40 10.27
N GLY A 252 -6.69 10.61 10.78
CA GLY A 252 -6.33 11.02 12.14
C GLY A 252 -6.99 10.15 13.22
N ILE A 253 -8.28 9.84 13.06
CA ILE A 253 -9.02 8.95 13.97
C ILE A 253 -8.45 7.53 13.92
N SER A 254 -8.10 7.06 12.72
CA SER A 254 -7.60 5.70 12.50
C SER A 254 -6.15 5.50 12.95
N ARG A 255 -5.36 6.57 13.10
CA ARG A 255 -3.93 6.53 13.46
C ARG A 255 -3.66 5.73 14.74
N ARG A 256 -4.49 5.89 15.77
CA ARG A 256 -4.35 5.16 17.05
C ARG A 256 -4.43 3.64 16.87
N PHE A 257 -5.20 3.18 15.89
CA PHE A 257 -5.44 1.76 15.66
C PHE A 257 -4.51 1.17 14.60
N LEU A 258 -4.13 1.96 13.58
CA LEU A 258 -3.38 1.49 12.41
C LEU A 258 -1.90 1.85 12.41
N VAL A 259 -1.45 2.76 13.28
CA VAL A 259 -0.06 3.26 13.27
C VAL A 259 0.60 3.14 14.64
N SER A 260 -0.13 3.42 15.73
CA SER A 260 0.45 3.34 17.09
C SER A 260 0.83 1.93 17.55
N PRO A 261 0.08 0.85 17.24
CA PRO A 261 0.46 -0.49 17.66
C PRO A 261 1.72 -0.99 16.92
N PRO A 262 2.74 -1.55 17.62
CA PRO A 262 3.98 -2.01 16.99
C PRO A 262 3.81 -3.10 15.93
N SER A 263 2.73 -3.88 16.01
CA SER A 263 2.42 -4.97 15.07
C SER A 263 1.86 -4.49 13.73
N MET A 264 1.51 -3.21 13.60
CA MET A 264 0.96 -2.65 12.36
C MET A 264 2.09 -2.19 11.42
N ILE A 265 2.54 -3.11 10.57
CA ILE A 265 3.61 -2.86 9.61
C ILE A 265 3.05 -2.40 8.26
N TRP A 266 3.68 -1.37 7.70
CA TRP A 266 3.33 -0.84 6.38
C TRP A 266 4.51 -0.99 5.40
N PRO A 267 4.51 -2.01 4.52
CA PRO A 267 5.65 -2.33 3.64
C PRO A 267 6.05 -1.19 2.68
N ARG A 268 5.07 -0.44 2.17
CA ARG A 268 5.33 0.68 1.23
C ARG A 268 6.16 1.81 1.86
N PRO A 269 5.82 2.32 3.06
CA PRO A 269 6.71 3.20 3.81
C PRO A 269 8.11 2.62 4.08
N LEU A 270 8.22 1.33 4.41
CA LEU A 270 9.52 0.69 4.66
C LEU A 270 10.45 0.77 3.45
N ALA A 271 9.92 0.57 2.23
CA ALA A 271 10.70 0.73 1.00
C ALA A 271 11.18 2.17 0.77
N ASN A 272 10.36 3.18 1.11
CA ASN A 272 10.77 4.59 1.05
C ASN A 272 11.88 4.91 2.05
N ILE A 273 11.80 4.35 3.26
CA ILE A 273 12.84 4.52 4.30
C ILE A 273 14.14 3.86 3.84
N ALA A 274 14.06 2.63 3.31
CA ALA A 274 15.21 1.91 2.79
C ALA A 274 15.94 2.69 1.69
N LEU A 275 15.19 3.29 0.76
CA LEU A 275 15.76 4.13 -0.30
C LEU A 275 16.41 5.40 0.28
N THR A 276 15.74 6.12 1.18
CA THR A 276 16.30 7.32 1.82
C THR A 276 17.62 7.00 2.50
N LYS A 277 17.67 5.92 3.29
CA LYS A 277 18.89 5.48 3.98
C LYS A 277 19.98 5.09 3.00
N ALA A 278 19.64 4.34 1.95
CA ALA A 278 20.62 3.97 0.92
C ALA A 278 21.23 5.21 0.24
N LEU A 279 20.46 6.29 0.09
CA LEU A 279 20.93 7.55 -0.49
C LEU A 279 21.73 8.44 0.48
N HIS A 280 21.53 8.29 1.80
CA HIS A 280 22.19 9.10 2.84
C HIS A 280 23.36 8.40 3.53
N LYS A 281 23.50 7.08 3.40
CA LYS A 281 24.66 6.36 3.91
C LYS A 281 25.89 6.70 3.05
N ASP A 282 26.85 7.42 3.65
CA ASP A 282 28.13 7.84 3.04
C ASP A 282 29.11 6.65 2.79
N ASP A 283 28.70 5.40 3.00
CA ASP A 283 29.60 4.25 3.06
C ASP A 283 29.59 3.39 1.78
N ALA A 284 29.87 3.99 0.62
CA ALA A 284 30.22 3.23 -0.59
C ALA A 284 31.43 2.28 -0.35
N ILE A 285 32.25 2.58 0.67
CA ILE A 285 33.43 1.80 1.07
C ILE A 285 33.05 0.61 1.99
N LYS A 286 32.08 0.73 2.91
CA LYS A 286 31.64 -0.42 3.73
C LYS A 286 30.70 -1.36 2.97
N ASP A 287 29.91 -0.84 2.03
CA ASP A 287 29.07 -1.66 1.15
C ASP A 287 29.92 -2.57 0.23
N ALA A 288 31.17 -2.21 -0.06
CA ALA A 288 32.12 -3.07 -0.77
C ALA A 288 32.76 -4.15 0.13
N GLN A 289 32.83 -3.94 1.46
CA GLN A 289 33.36 -4.92 2.42
C GLN A 289 32.31 -5.91 2.90
N ASN A 290 31.02 -5.53 2.89
CA ASN A 290 29.89 -6.40 3.23
C ASN A 290 29.29 -7.06 1.96
N SER A 291 30.13 -7.69 1.14
CA SER A 291 29.65 -8.50 0.02
C SER A 291 28.90 -9.72 0.56
N VAL A 292 27.57 -9.67 0.58
CA VAL A 292 26.74 -10.85 0.84
C VAL A 292 26.90 -11.77 -0.37
N ASN A 293 27.39 -12.99 -0.16
CA ASN A 293 27.52 -14.04 -1.20
C ASN A 293 28.43 -13.69 -2.41
N GLY A 294 29.51 -12.92 -2.21
CA GLY A 294 30.51 -12.65 -3.26
C GLY A 294 30.05 -11.71 -4.39
N TRP A 295 28.91 -11.03 -4.22
CA TRP A 295 28.45 -9.99 -5.14
C TRP A 295 29.23 -8.68 -4.94
N ASN A 296 29.89 -8.21 -6.00
CA ASN A 296 30.74 -7.00 -5.99
C ASN A 296 30.08 -5.75 -6.59
N ILE A 297 28.82 -5.84 -7.06
CA ILE A 297 28.14 -4.69 -7.65
C ILE A 297 27.56 -3.82 -6.54
N SER A 298 27.94 -2.54 -6.50
CA SER A 298 27.34 -1.60 -5.54
C SER A 298 25.85 -1.40 -5.83
N ARG A 299 25.06 -1.17 -4.78
CA ARG A 299 23.60 -0.95 -4.88
C ARG A 299 23.23 0.12 -5.90
N TYR A 300 24.00 1.21 -5.95
CA TYR A 300 23.82 2.29 -6.91
C TYR A 300 24.09 1.87 -8.37
N ARG A 301 25.14 1.06 -8.62
CA ARG A 301 25.42 0.53 -9.97
C ARG A 301 24.32 -0.43 -10.41
N PHE A 302 23.86 -1.31 -9.53
CA PHE A 302 22.74 -2.20 -9.81
C PHE A 302 21.46 -1.41 -10.14
N PHE A 303 21.16 -0.37 -9.37
CA PHE A 303 20.05 0.54 -9.66
C PHE A 303 20.14 1.15 -11.06
N LEU A 304 21.31 1.67 -11.46
CA LEU A 304 21.47 2.27 -12.79
C LEU A 304 21.33 1.25 -13.92
N ILE A 305 21.81 0.02 -13.73
CA ILE A 305 21.63 -1.07 -14.71
C ILE A 305 20.14 -1.37 -14.88
N CYS A 306 19.41 -1.58 -13.77
CA CYS A 306 17.98 -1.85 -13.79
C CYS A 306 17.19 -0.68 -14.39
N PHE A 307 17.55 0.56 -14.05
CA PHE A 307 16.94 1.78 -14.59
C PHE A 307 17.04 1.82 -16.11
N TRP A 308 18.25 1.66 -16.67
CA TRP A 308 18.44 1.71 -18.12
C TRP A 308 17.85 0.49 -18.84
N ALA A 309 17.92 -0.70 -18.24
CA ALA A 309 17.27 -1.88 -18.78
C ALA A 309 15.75 -1.69 -18.89
N MET A 310 15.10 -1.18 -17.83
CA MET A 310 13.67 -0.89 -17.84
C MET A 310 13.31 0.29 -18.74
N PHE A 311 14.18 1.30 -18.84
CA PHE A 311 14.02 2.40 -19.80
C PHE A 311 13.95 1.88 -21.23
N VAL A 312 14.90 1.01 -21.64
CA VAL A 312 14.89 0.40 -22.97
C VAL A 312 13.70 -0.54 -23.14
N TRP A 313 13.44 -1.38 -22.13
CA TRP A 313 12.33 -2.33 -22.17
C TRP A 313 10.99 -1.62 -22.34
N TYR A 314 10.75 -0.48 -21.69
CA TYR A 314 9.49 0.28 -21.79
C TYR A 314 9.04 0.54 -23.23
N TRP A 315 9.98 0.87 -24.12
CA TRP A 315 9.69 1.16 -25.53
C TRP A 315 9.24 -0.08 -26.31
N ILE A 316 9.66 -1.27 -25.89
CA ILE A 316 9.39 -2.51 -26.61
C ILE A 316 7.89 -2.84 -26.61
N PRO A 317 7.21 -3.07 -25.47
CA PRO A 317 5.79 -3.35 -25.48
C PRO A 317 4.96 -2.12 -25.84
N ASN A 318 5.40 -0.89 -25.53
CA ASN A 318 4.54 0.30 -25.72
C ASN A 318 4.61 0.91 -27.13
N TYR A 319 5.72 0.74 -27.86
CA TYR A 319 5.94 1.43 -29.14
C TYR A 319 6.41 0.49 -30.25
N ILE A 320 7.47 -0.28 -30.01
CA ILE A 320 8.11 -1.08 -31.07
C ILE A 320 7.28 -2.32 -31.43
N PHE A 321 6.75 -3.02 -30.44
CA PHE A 321 5.97 -4.25 -30.61
C PHE A 321 4.79 -4.31 -29.62
N GLN A 322 3.72 -3.59 -29.96
CA GLN A 322 2.50 -3.46 -29.17
C GLN A 322 1.81 -4.76 -28.73
N PRO A 323 1.90 -5.89 -29.47
CA PRO A 323 1.35 -7.16 -28.99
C PRO A 323 1.90 -7.64 -27.64
N PHE A 324 3.07 -7.17 -27.20
CA PHE A 324 3.60 -7.47 -25.86
C PHE A 324 2.91 -6.71 -24.73
N THR A 325 2.18 -5.63 -25.02
CA THR A 325 1.38 -4.92 -24.00
C THR A 325 0.21 -5.78 -23.51
N LEU A 326 -0.55 -6.37 -24.43
CA LEU A 326 -1.65 -7.29 -24.13
C LEU A 326 -1.57 -8.50 -25.07
N PHE A 327 -1.01 -9.59 -24.56
CA PHE A 327 -0.62 -10.73 -25.35
C PHE A 327 -1.69 -11.82 -25.34
N ASN A 328 -2.65 -11.76 -26.27
CA ASN A 328 -3.80 -12.67 -26.31
C ASN A 328 -3.59 -13.94 -27.15
N TRP A 329 -2.46 -14.63 -26.97
CA TRP A 329 -2.06 -15.80 -27.76
C TRP A 329 -3.02 -17.01 -27.70
N PRO A 330 -3.78 -17.30 -26.62
CA PRO A 330 -4.65 -18.49 -26.61
C PRO A 330 -5.75 -18.44 -27.69
N THR A 331 -6.16 -17.24 -28.10
CA THR A 331 -7.17 -17.07 -29.15
C THR A 331 -6.65 -17.46 -30.55
N TRP A 332 -5.34 -17.60 -30.75
CA TRP A 332 -4.76 -18.02 -32.04
C TRP A 332 -5.06 -19.46 -32.40
N PHE A 333 -5.32 -20.33 -31.42
CA PHE A 333 -5.72 -21.71 -31.68
C PHE A 333 -7.11 -21.81 -32.31
N SER A 334 -8.00 -20.87 -32.00
CA SER A 334 -9.34 -20.82 -32.59
C SER A 334 -9.85 -19.37 -32.65
N PRO A 335 -9.44 -18.60 -33.68
CA PRO A 335 -9.71 -17.16 -33.75
C PRO A 335 -11.20 -16.81 -33.86
N SER A 336 -12.03 -17.70 -34.39
CA SER A 336 -13.48 -17.50 -34.56
C SER A 336 -14.32 -17.91 -33.35
N ASN A 337 -13.71 -18.50 -32.31
CA ASN A 337 -14.44 -19.00 -31.16
C ASN A 337 -14.70 -17.88 -30.14
N VAL A 338 -15.94 -17.38 -30.14
CA VAL A 338 -16.40 -16.31 -29.22
C VAL A 338 -16.25 -16.71 -27.75
N LYS A 339 -16.54 -17.98 -27.39
CA LYS A 339 -16.43 -18.44 -26.00
C LYS A 339 -14.97 -18.45 -25.54
N LEU A 340 -14.06 -18.87 -26.42
CA LEU A 340 -12.62 -18.82 -26.14
C LEU A 340 -12.16 -17.37 -25.94
N ALA A 341 -12.60 -16.45 -26.80
CA ALA A 341 -12.28 -15.03 -26.67
C ALA A 341 -12.85 -14.40 -25.39
N LEU A 342 -14.06 -14.75 -24.98
CA LEU A 342 -14.68 -14.25 -23.74
C LEU A 342 -13.94 -14.73 -22.48
N ILE A 343 -13.44 -15.97 -22.46
CA ILE A 343 -12.75 -16.54 -21.28
C ILE A 343 -11.27 -16.12 -21.26
N MET A 344 -10.55 -16.36 -22.35
CA MET A 344 -9.09 -16.19 -22.40
C MET A 344 -8.66 -14.79 -22.85
N GLY A 345 -9.56 -14.03 -23.48
CA GLY A 345 -9.25 -12.72 -24.06
C GLY A 345 -8.91 -11.66 -23.03
N SER A 346 -7.84 -10.91 -23.29
CA SER A 346 -7.39 -9.79 -22.46
C SER A 346 -8.19 -8.50 -22.69
N THR A 347 -8.81 -8.34 -23.87
CA THR A 347 -9.69 -7.23 -24.21
C THR A 347 -11.14 -7.72 -24.25
N CYS A 348 -12.00 -7.14 -23.41
CA CYS A 348 -13.42 -7.50 -23.26
C CYS A 348 -13.72 -8.93 -22.76
N GLY A 349 -12.70 -9.78 -22.57
CA GLY A 349 -12.79 -11.08 -21.91
C GLY A 349 -12.33 -11.06 -20.46
N LEU A 350 -12.31 -12.23 -19.83
CA LEU A 350 -11.92 -12.39 -18.42
C LEU A 350 -10.40 -12.39 -18.21
N GLY A 351 -9.62 -12.61 -19.26
CA GLY A 351 -8.16 -12.59 -19.19
C GLY A 351 -7.56 -13.80 -18.46
N LEU A 352 -8.20 -14.98 -18.55
CA LEU A 352 -7.66 -16.25 -18.03
C LEU A 352 -6.46 -16.71 -18.89
N ASN A 353 -5.41 -15.91 -18.96
CA ASN A 353 -4.26 -16.13 -19.81
C ASN A 353 -3.02 -16.31 -18.94
N PRO A 354 -2.26 -17.41 -19.09
CA PRO A 354 -1.04 -17.65 -18.29
C PRO A 354 0.03 -16.57 -18.45
N LEU A 355 0.12 -15.93 -19.62
CA LEU A 355 1.08 -14.86 -19.90
C LEU A 355 0.35 -13.72 -20.63
N PRO A 356 -0.40 -12.88 -19.89
CA PRO A 356 -1.29 -11.88 -20.49
C PRO A 356 -0.56 -10.63 -20.97
N THR A 357 0.64 -10.35 -20.45
CA THR A 357 1.40 -9.14 -20.76
C THR A 357 2.88 -9.33 -20.47
N LEU A 358 3.74 -8.61 -21.18
CA LEU A 358 5.14 -8.38 -20.84
C LEU A 358 5.43 -6.90 -20.57
N ASP A 359 4.38 -6.08 -20.46
CA ASP A 359 4.47 -4.69 -20.02
C ASP A 359 4.38 -4.63 -18.50
N TRP A 360 5.41 -4.04 -17.88
CA TRP A 360 5.47 -3.82 -16.45
C TRP A 360 4.30 -2.98 -15.94
N ASN A 361 3.88 -1.94 -16.68
CA ASN A 361 2.77 -1.07 -16.27
C ASN A 361 1.44 -1.82 -16.21
N VAL A 362 1.21 -2.78 -17.12
CA VAL A 362 0.02 -3.61 -17.11
C VAL A 362 0.12 -4.63 -15.97
N SER A 363 1.29 -5.25 -15.79
CA SER A 363 1.54 -6.25 -14.75
C SER A 363 1.36 -5.71 -13.33
N THR A 364 1.80 -4.47 -13.07
CA THR A 364 1.74 -3.85 -11.75
C THR A 364 0.54 -2.93 -11.54
N TYR A 365 -0.45 -2.96 -12.44
CA TYR A 365 -1.59 -2.03 -12.41
C TYR A 365 -2.37 -2.08 -11.07
N PHE A 366 -2.59 -3.28 -10.53
CA PHE A 366 -3.33 -3.48 -9.28
C PHE A 366 -2.46 -3.47 -8.01
N GLY A 367 -1.15 -3.61 -8.15
CA GLY A 367 -0.23 -3.63 -7.02
C GLY A 367 1.19 -3.94 -7.44
N ASP A 368 2.15 -3.28 -6.79
CA ASP A 368 3.56 -3.56 -6.95
C ASP A 368 3.92 -4.88 -6.23
N PRO A 369 4.33 -5.93 -6.96
CA PRO A 369 4.67 -7.23 -6.39
C PRO A 369 6.01 -7.23 -5.65
N ILE A 370 6.86 -6.20 -5.83
CA ILE A 370 8.17 -6.12 -5.18
C ILE A 370 8.02 -5.70 -3.71
N VAL A 371 7.07 -4.81 -3.44
CA VAL A 371 6.90 -4.20 -2.11
C VAL A 371 5.74 -4.83 -1.34
N THR A 372 4.79 -5.45 -2.03
CA THR A 372 3.60 -6.05 -1.40
C THR A 372 3.90 -7.49 -0.99
N PRO A 373 3.62 -7.89 0.28
CA PRO A 373 3.83 -9.26 0.72
C PRO A 373 3.09 -10.29 -0.14
N LEU A 374 3.70 -11.47 -0.31
CA LEU A 374 3.16 -12.54 -1.16
C LEU A 374 1.75 -12.96 -0.73
N PHE A 375 1.53 -13.14 0.59
CA PHE A 375 0.23 -13.51 1.11
C PHE A 375 -0.87 -12.53 0.68
N THR A 376 -0.60 -11.23 0.76
CA THR A 376 -1.52 -10.17 0.34
C THR A 376 -1.82 -10.25 -1.16
N LEU A 377 -0.80 -10.47 -1.99
CA LEU A 377 -0.97 -10.64 -3.44
C LEU A 377 -1.81 -11.89 -3.76
N VAL A 378 -1.54 -13.01 -3.09
CA VAL A 378 -2.30 -14.25 -3.26
C VAL A 378 -3.74 -14.09 -2.81
N ASN A 379 -4.01 -13.33 -1.74
CA ASN A 379 -5.36 -13.03 -1.28
C ASN A 379 -6.15 -12.21 -2.31
N TYR A 380 -5.56 -11.14 -2.86
CA TYR A 380 -6.17 -10.39 -3.95
C TYR A 380 -6.41 -11.25 -5.19
N ALA A 381 -5.40 -12.03 -5.58
CA ALA A 381 -5.47 -12.90 -6.76
C ALA A 381 -6.51 -14.00 -6.60
N SER A 382 -6.66 -14.61 -5.41
CA SER A 382 -7.64 -15.65 -5.16
C SER A 382 -9.07 -15.11 -5.15
N GLY A 383 -9.30 -13.95 -4.52
CA GLY A 383 -10.59 -13.26 -4.56
C GLY A 383 -11.00 -12.89 -5.98
N MET A 384 -10.05 -12.36 -6.77
CA MET A 384 -10.26 -12.08 -8.19
C MET A 384 -10.50 -13.37 -8.98
N ALA A 385 -9.70 -14.41 -8.80
CA ALA A 385 -9.88 -15.68 -9.52
C ALA A 385 -11.25 -16.30 -9.23
N PHE A 386 -11.70 -16.28 -7.97
CA PHE A 386 -13.00 -16.77 -7.58
C PHE A 386 -14.14 -15.95 -8.23
N MET A 387 -14.15 -14.63 -8.03
CA MET A 387 -15.23 -13.79 -8.57
C MET A 387 -15.19 -13.69 -10.10
N GLY A 388 -14.01 -13.53 -10.68
CA GLY A 388 -13.80 -13.31 -12.10
C GLY A 388 -13.80 -14.57 -12.94
N PHE A 389 -13.17 -15.67 -12.50
CA PHE A 389 -13.06 -16.89 -13.33
C PHE A 389 -14.11 -17.95 -13.01
N ILE A 390 -14.81 -17.85 -11.87
CA ILE A 390 -15.86 -18.80 -11.50
C ILE A 390 -17.23 -18.11 -11.53
N ILE A 391 -17.43 -17.07 -10.72
CA ILE A 391 -18.75 -16.45 -10.56
C ILE A 391 -19.17 -15.67 -11.82
N ALA A 392 -18.28 -14.88 -12.43
CA ALA A 392 -18.62 -14.06 -13.60
C ALA A 392 -19.07 -14.90 -14.81
N PRO A 393 -18.40 -16.01 -15.21
CA PRO A 393 -18.94 -16.91 -16.23
C PRO A 393 -20.32 -17.47 -15.91
N ILE A 394 -20.55 -17.87 -14.64
CA ILE A 394 -21.85 -18.45 -14.23
C ILE A 394 -22.96 -17.42 -14.43
N VAL A 395 -22.74 -16.18 -13.96
CA VAL A 395 -23.68 -15.07 -14.12
C VAL A 395 -23.93 -14.78 -15.60
N TYR A 396 -22.85 -14.69 -16.39
CA TYR A 396 -22.91 -14.34 -17.80
C TYR A 396 -23.63 -15.39 -18.65
N PHE A 397 -23.21 -16.66 -18.57
CA PHE A 397 -23.76 -17.74 -19.38
C PHE A 397 -25.15 -18.19 -18.95
N LYS A 398 -25.53 -17.99 -17.67
CA LYS A 398 -26.92 -18.14 -17.23
C LYS A 398 -27.79 -16.92 -17.54
N ASN A 399 -27.21 -15.88 -18.14
CA ASN A 399 -27.85 -14.61 -18.41
C ASN A 399 -28.54 -14.00 -17.17
N ALA A 400 -27.90 -14.13 -16.00
CA ALA A 400 -28.37 -13.51 -14.78
C ALA A 400 -28.32 -11.98 -14.94
N TRP A 401 -29.39 -11.32 -14.49
CA TRP A 401 -29.61 -9.87 -14.65
C TRP A 401 -29.56 -9.40 -16.11
N HIS A 402 -29.93 -10.26 -17.06
CA HIS A 402 -29.92 -9.97 -18.50
C HIS A 402 -28.59 -9.42 -19.03
N SER A 403 -27.45 -9.75 -18.42
CA SER A 403 -26.14 -9.20 -18.79
C SER A 403 -25.44 -9.95 -19.94
N GLY A 404 -26.01 -11.06 -20.43
CA GLY A 404 -25.38 -11.98 -21.37
C GLY A 404 -25.19 -11.45 -22.79
N TYR A 405 -25.85 -10.34 -23.15
CA TYR A 405 -25.68 -9.70 -24.46
C TYR A 405 -24.64 -8.56 -24.45
N LEU A 406 -24.13 -8.20 -23.27
CA LEU A 406 -23.06 -7.20 -23.10
C LEU A 406 -21.68 -7.88 -23.12
N PRO A 407 -20.57 -7.13 -23.25
CA PRO A 407 -19.24 -7.69 -22.99
C PRO A 407 -19.14 -8.16 -21.53
N ILE A 408 -18.62 -9.36 -21.29
CA ILE A 408 -18.56 -9.96 -19.94
C ILE A 408 -17.76 -9.11 -18.95
N ASN A 409 -16.71 -8.42 -19.43
CA ASN A 409 -15.81 -7.61 -18.63
C ASN A 409 -15.59 -6.24 -19.26
N THR A 410 -16.26 -5.22 -18.72
CA THR A 410 -16.12 -3.82 -19.14
C THR A 410 -16.63 -2.88 -18.07
N ASN A 411 -15.98 -1.72 -17.92
CA ASN A 411 -16.39 -0.64 -17.03
C ASN A 411 -17.39 0.35 -17.68
N LYS A 412 -17.76 0.13 -18.94
CA LYS A 412 -18.72 0.98 -19.67
C LYS A 412 -20.15 0.69 -19.20
N VAL A 413 -21.02 1.68 -19.35
CA VAL A 413 -22.45 1.61 -19.05
C VAL A 413 -23.22 1.57 -20.37
N TYR A 414 -24.24 0.72 -20.45
CA TYR A 414 -24.99 0.46 -21.66
C TYR A 414 -26.48 0.74 -21.47
N ASP A 415 -27.21 0.96 -22.58
CA ASP A 415 -28.66 0.88 -22.61
C ASP A 415 -29.15 -0.53 -22.97
N ASP A 416 -30.47 -0.69 -22.98
CA ASP A 416 -31.16 -1.95 -23.31
C ASP A 416 -30.80 -2.49 -24.70
N SER A 417 -30.43 -1.61 -25.63
CA SER A 417 -29.98 -1.96 -26.99
C SER A 417 -28.51 -2.38 -27.08
N ALA A 418 -27.78 -2.45 -25.96
CA ALA A 418 -26.33 -2.66 -25.89
C ALA A 418 -25.49 -1.51 -26.46
N SER A 419 -26.10 -0.33 -26.65
CA SER A 419 -25.39 0.89 -27.03
C SER A 419 -24.83 1.58 -25.79
N LEU A 420 -23.85 2.47 -25.95
CA LEU A 420 -23.32 3.24 -24.83
C LEU A 420 -24.41 4.15 -24.25
N TYR A 421 -24.56 4.12 -22.93
CA TYR A 421 -25.61 4.84 -22.23
C TYR A 421 -25.42 6.36 -22.32
N ASP A 422 -26.41 7.06 -22.88
CA ASP A 422 -26.41 8.52 -22.99
C ASP A 422 -27.14 9.17 -21.82
N ILE A 423 -26.36 9.58 -20.81
CA ILE A 423 -26.92 10.16 -19.58
C ILE A 423 -27.66 11.48 -19.81
N ARG A 424 -27.38 12.21 -20.89
CA ARG A 424 -28.03 13.52 -21.13
C ARG A 424 -29.51 13.37 -21.49
N ARG A 425 -29.89 12.21 -22.02
CA ARG A 425 -31.29 11.92 -22.37
C ARG A 425 -32.21 11.89 -21.15
N ILE A 426 -31.67 11.56 -19.98
CA ILE A 426 -32.44 11.42 -18.75
C ILE A 426 -32.32 12.64 -17.82
N LEU A 427 -31.64 13.70 -18.25
CA LEU A 427 -31.44 14.90 -17.44
C LEU A 427 -32.32 16.05 -17.91
N ASN A 428 -32.74 16.87 -16.95
CA ASN A 428 -33.33 18.17 -17.19
C ASN A 428 -32.24 19.23 -17.44
N ALA A 429 -32.65 20.42 -17.89
CA ALA A 429 -31.71 21.55 -18.12
C ALA A 429 -30.97 21.99 -16.84
N ASN A 430 -31.52 21.71 -15.66
CA ASN A 430 -30.90 21.96 -14.36
C ASN A 430 -30.10 20.75 -13.82
N MET A 431 -29.80 19.76 -14.66
CA MET A 431 -29.04 18.54 -14.33
C MET A 431 -29.72 17.61 -13.29
N THR A 432 -31.01 17.80 -13.00
CA THR A 432 -31.76 16.82 -12.20
C THR A 432 -32.26 15.68 -13.08
N LEU A 433 -32.48 14.51 -12.46
CA LEU A 433 -33.06 13.35 -13.12
C LEU A 433 -34.48 13.67 -13.60
N ASN A 434 -34.77 13.35 -14.85
CA ASN A 434 -36.11 13.31 -15.42
C ASN A 434 -36.59 11.86 -15.44
N GLU A 435 -37.45 11.50 -14.49
CA GLU A 435 -37.94 10.12 -14.33
C GLU A 435 -38.73 9.63 -15.54
N GLU A 436 -39.52 10.49 -16.18
CA GLU A 436 -40.29 10.12 -17.37
C GLU A 436 -39.37 9.76 -18.53
N LYS A 437 -38.37 10.60 -18.82
CA LYS A 437 -37.36 10.32 -19.86
C LYS A 437 -36.50 9.10 -19.52
N TYR A 438 -36.20 8.89 -18.24
CA TYR A 438 -35.47 7.72 -17.77
C TYR A 438 -36.24 6.42 -18.06
N LEU A 439 -37.51 6.37 -17.69
CA LEU A 439 -38.38 5.21 -17.94
C LEU A 439 -38.64 4.99 -19.44
N ALA A 440 -38.69 6.06 -20.23
CA ALA A 440 -38.86 5.99 -21.68
C ALA A 440 -37.58 5.62 -22.45
N TYR A 441 -36.39 5.89 -21.91
CA TYR A 441 -35.11 5.59 -22.54
C TYR A 441 -34.62 4.19 -22.20
N SER A 442 -34.06 4.00 -21.00
CA SER A 442 -33.54 2.72 -20.52
C SER A 442 -33.04 2.90 -19.08
N ILE A 443 -33.04 1.81 -18.31
CA ILE A 443 -32.19 1.71 -17.12
C ILE A 443 -30.70 1.54 -17.52
N PRO A 444 -29.72 1.96 -16.71
CA PRO A 444 -28.31 1.74 -17.01
C PRO A 444 -27.94 0.26 -16.81
N TRP A 445 -27.52 -0.39 -17.89
CA TRP A 445 -27.06 -1.78 -17.87
C TRP A 445 -25.55 -1.87 -17.69
N LEU A 446 -25.12 -2.87 -16.93
CA LEU A 446 -23.72 -3.12 -16.58
C LEU A 446 -23.33 -4.54 -16.97
N SER A 447 -22.04 -4.73 -17.29
CA SER A 447 -21.49 -6.06 -17.53
C SER A 447 -21.55 -6.92 -16.27
N SER A 448 -21.59 -8.25 -16.45
CA SER A 448 -21.61 -9.21 -15.33
C SER A 448 -20.45 -8.95 -14.35
N ASN A 449 -19.24 -8.71 -14.86
CA ASN A 449 -18.09 -8.45 -13.99
C ASN A 449 -18.17 -7.10 -13.26
N GLN A 450 -18.72 -6.06 -13.90
CA GLN A 450 -18.90 -4.74 -13.26
C GLN A 450 -19.97 -4.79 -12.15
N ILE A 451 -21.05 -5.56 -12.34
CA ILE A 451 -22.05 -5.81 -11.29
C ILE A 451 -21.40 -6.53 -10.11
N LEU A 452 -20.66 -7.61 -10.36
CA LEU A 452 -19.97 -8.37 -9.33
C LEU A 452 -18.93 -7.53 -8.58
N LYS A 453 -18.20 -6.67 -9.30
CA LYS A 453 -17.26 -5.71 -8.70
C LYS A 453 -17.97 -4.75 -7.76
N LEU A 454 -19.09 -4.16 -8.18
CA LEU A 454 -19.86 -3.23 -7.35
C LEU A 454 -20.44 -3.93 -6.12
N GLY A 455 -21.01 -5.13 -6.29
CA GLY A 455 -21.51 -5.95 -5.20
C GLY A 455 -20.40 -6.30 -4.19
N SER A 456 -19.22 -6.70 -4.69
CA SER A 456 -18.05 -7.00 -3.85
C SER A 456 -17.60 -5.79 -3.03
N PHE A 457 -17.63 -4.59 -3.62
CA PHE A 457 -17.31 -3.36 -2.91
C PHE A 457 -18.27 -3.09 -1.74
N VAL A 458 -19.58 -3.30 -1.94
CA VAL A 458 -20.57 -3.14 -0.87
C VAL A 458 -20.42 -4.22 0.19
N MET A 459 -20.12 -5.46 -0.20
CA MET A 459 -19.93 -6.58 0.72
C MET A 459 -18.76 -6.35 1.69
N ILE A 460 -17.72 -5.61 1.30
CA ILE A 460 -16.58 -5.28 2.19
C ILE A 460 -17.05 -4.57 3.47
N TYR A 461 -18.04 -3.68 3.39
CA TYR A 461 -18.55 -2.96 4.56
C TYR A 461 -19.18 -3.86 5.61
N VAL A 462 -19.71 -5.02 5.20
CA VAL A 462 -20.27 -6.04 6.11
C VAL A 462 -19.20 -7.06 6.50
N ALA A 463 -18.34 -7.46 5.55
CA ALA A 463 -17.31 -8.45 5.77
C ALA A 463 -16.29 -7.99 6.82
N VAL A 464 -15.90 -6.72 6.85
CA VAL A 464 -14.90 -6.20 7.81
C VAL A 464 -15.39 -6.30 9.26
N PRO A 465 -16.57 -5.79 9.65
CA PRO A 465 -17.10 -5.98 11.00
C PRO A 465 -17.33 -7.46 11.34
N MET A 466 -17.85 -8.27 10.40
CA MET A 466 -18.06 -9.69 10.63
C MET A 466 -16.74 -10.44 10.88
N GLN A 467 -15.70 -10.13 10.10
CA GLN A 467 -14.37 -10.67 10.31
C GLN A 467 -13.83 -10.28 11.68
N MET A 468 -13.95 -9.01 12.08
CA MET A 468 -13.54 -8.56 13.41
C MET A 468 -14.30 -9.28 14.53
N LEU A 469 -15.63 -9.46 14.39
CA LEU A 469 -16.46 -10.16 15.36
C LEU A 469 -16.04 -11.62 15.51
N LEU A 470 -15.88 -12.33 14.38
CA LEU A 470 -15.43 -13.73 14.39
C LEU A 470 -14.04 -13.84 15.01
N TRP A 471 -13.13 -12.93 14.66
CA TRP A 471 -11.77 -12.90 15.17
C TRP A 471 -11.70 -12.71 16.69
N HIS A 472 -12.48 -11.78 17.23
CA HIS A 472 -12.49 -11.51 18.67
C HIS A 472 -13.39 -12.45 19.47
N HIS A 473 -14.39 -13.07 18.85
CA HIS A 473 -15.24 -14.07 19.50
C HIS A 473 -14.46 -15.34 19.83
N THR A 474 -13.57 -15.80 18.93
CA THR A 474 -12.74 -16.98 19.16
C THR A 474 -11.79 -16.80 20.37
N ARG A 475 -11.28 -15.58 20.58
CA ARG A 475 -10.45 -15.21 21.75
C ARG A 475 -11.15 -15.25 23.11
N ARG A 476 -12.49 -15.32 23.17
CA ARG A 476 -13.24 -15.41 24.44
C ARG A 476 -13.54 -16.86 24.86
N ARG A 477 -13.32 -17.84 23.98
CA ARG A 477 -13.61 -19.26 24.24
C ARG A 477 -12.38 -20.13 24.50
N LEU A 478 -11.19 -19.60 24.22
CA LEU A 478 -9.89 -20.10 24.68
C LEU A 478 -9.49 -19.27 25.90
#